data_AF-A0A8T1CMS2-F1
#
_entry.id   AF-A0A8T1CMS2-F1
#
_cell.length_a   1.000
_cell.length_b   1.000
_cell.length_c   1.000
_cell.angle_alpha   90.00
_cell.angle_beta   90.00
_cell.angle_gamma   90.00
#
_symmetry.space_group_name_H-M   'P 1'
#
loop_
_entity.id
_entity.type
_entity.pdbx_description
1 polymer ?
#
loop_
_entity_poly.entity_id
_entity_poly.type
_entity_poly.pdbx_seq_one_letter_code
_entity_poly.pdbx_strand_id
1 'polypeptide(L)'
;MHNNWEMVLLHFVDAEAPEPLEDMLSVFKTPYEANREDVDSMLLTVTVWNMESDSELLPTSGCVVDNIEYSHLHLFRDKHCQLTARLTQIRWSADP
;
A
#
# COMPACT_ATOMS: atom_id res chain seq x y z
N MET A 1 29.58 -2.26 2.77
CA MET A 1 28.29 -2.62 3.38
C MET A 1 27.25 -2.56 2.29
N HIS A 2 26.73 -3.72 1.86
CA HIS A 2 25.54 -3.72 1.02
C HIS A 2 24.40 -3.38 1.97
N ASN A 3 23.86 -2.16 1.92
CA ASN A 3 22.57 -1.90 2.57
C ASN A 3 21.61 -2.93 1.98
N ASN A 4 20.96 -3.73 2.81
CA ASN A 4 19.88 -4.58 2.33
C ASN A 4 18.79 -3.62 1.83
N TRP A 5 18.42 -3.75 0.56
CA TRP A 5 17.35 -2.96 -0.02
C TRP A 5 16.06 -3.51 0.57
N GLU A 6 15.50 -2.81 1.56
CA GLU A 6 14.23 -3.19 2.14
C GLU A 6 13.08 -2.77 1.22
N MET A 7 12.06 -3.63 1.19
CA MET A 7 10.87 -3.48 0.39
C MET A 7 9.69 -3.25 1.34
N VAL A 8 8.91 -2.23 1.04
CA VAL A 8 7.66 -1.94 1.74
C VAL A 8 6.49 -2.18 0.80
N LEU A 9 5.46 -2.83 1.33
CA LEU A 9 4.18 -3.00 0.66
C LEU A 9 3.19 -2.01 1.26
N LEU A 10 2.60 -1.18 0.40
CA LEU A 10 1.51 -0.30 0.76
C LEU A 10 0.24 -0.83 0.13
N HIS A 11 -0.81 -0.97 0.93
CA HIS A 11 -2.11 -1.45 0.49
C HIS A 11 -3.08 -0.28 0.42
N PHE A 12 -3.70 -0.10 -0.74
CA PHE A 12 -4.62 0.99 -1.01
C PHE A 12 -6.03 0.48 -1.25
N VAL A 13 -6.96 1.22 -0.66
CA VAL A 13 -8.38 1.21 -0.96
C VAL A 13 -8.72 2.49 -1.73
N ASP A 14 -9.88 2.51 -2.38
CA ASP A 14 -10.39 3.74 -2.97
C ASP A 14 -10.68 4.78 -1.87
N ALA A 15 -10.16 6.00 -2.02
CA ALA A 15 -10.40 7.08 -1.08
C ALA A 15 -11.87 7.57 -1.10
N GLU A 16 -12.58 7.32 -2.20
CA GLU A 16 -14.01 7.65 -2.35
C GLU A 16 -14.92 6.48 -1.94
N ALA A 17 -14.36 5.40 -1.38
CA ALA A 17 -15.16 4.30 -0.87
C ALA A 17 -16.17 4.80 0.20
N PRO A 18 -17.45 4.39 0.11
CA PRO A 18 -18.48 4.85 1.04
C PRO A 18 -18.32 4.28 2.46
N GLU A 19 -17.55 3.22 2.62
CA GLU A 19 -17.29 2.57 3.91
C GLU A 19 -16.43 3.46 4.83
N PRO A 20 -16.72 3.52 6.14
CA PRO A 20 -15.84 4.16 7.11
C PRO A 20 -14.44 3.52 7.14
N LEU A 21 -13.41 4.33 7.41
CA LEU A 21 -12.03 3.85 7.55
C LEU A 21 -11.91 2.72 8.59
N GLU A 22 -12.61 2.82 9.71
CA GLU A 22 -12.59 1.79 10.77
C GLU A 22 -13.08 0.43 10.26
N ASP A 23 -14.15 0.43 9.46
CA ASP A 23 -14.70 -0.79 8.86
C ASP A 23 -13.72 -1.37 7.85
N MET A 24 -13.14 -0.54 6.98
CA MET A 24 -12.12 -0.98 6.03
C MET A 24 -10.88 -1.58 6.72
N LEU A 25 -10.39 -0.95 7.80
CA LEU A 25 -9.29 -1.48 8.60
C LEU A 25 -9.67 -2.83 9.23
N SER A 26 -10.90 -2.98 9.71
CA SER A 26 -11.35 -4.25 10.28
C SER A 26 -11.39 -5.39 9.26
N VAL A 27 -11.77 -5.08 8.01
CA VAL A 27 -11.88 -6.06 6.92
C VAL A 27 -10.52 -6.45 6.35
N PHE A 28 -9.59 -5.50 6.22
CA PHE A 28 -8.32 -5.75 5.54
C PHE A 28 -7.13 -5.92 6.50
N LYS A 29 -7.01 -5.07 7.52
CA LYS A 29 -5.84 -5.06 8.42
C LYS A 29 -5.92 -6.18 9.46
N THR A 30 -7.08 -6.38 10.09
CA THR A 30 -7.24 -7.40 11.14
C THR A 30 -6.94 -8.83 10.65
N PRO A 31 -7.48 -9.29 9.50
CA PRO A 31 -7.20 -10.65 9.03
C PRO A 31 -5.91 -10.76 8.20
N TYR A 32 -5.18 -9.66 7.94
CA TYR A 32 -4.07 -9.65 6.98
C TYR A 32 -3.06 -10.76 7.24
N GLU A 33 -2.54 -10.86 8.47
CA GLU A 33 -1.53 -11.85 8.84
C GLU A 33 -1.99 -13.31 8.62
N ALA A 34 -3.29 -13.57 8.77
CA ALA A 34 -3.85 -14.90 8.58
C ALA A 34 -4.16 -15.22 7.11
N ASN A 35 -4.57 -14.21 6.33
CA ASN A 35 -5.14 -14.38 4.98
C ASN A 35 -4.53 -13.41 3.94
N ARG A 36 -3.21 -13.24 3.95
CA ARG A 36 -2.52 -12.25 3.10
C ARG A 36 -2.88 -12.33 1.63
N GLU A 37 -2.90 -13.53 1.04
CA GLU A 37 -3.20 -13.69 -0.40
C GLU A 37 -4.63 -13.23 -0.74
N ASP A 38 -5.61 -13.54 0.10
CA ASP A 38 -6.99 -13.14 -0.15
C ASP A 38 -7.14 -11.62 -0.04
N VAL A 39 -6.52 -11.01 0.98
CA VAL A 39 -6.52 -9.56 1.16
C VAL A 39 -5.79 -8.84 0.01
N ASP A 40 -4.60 -9.31 -0.37
CA ASP A 40 -3.84 -8.76 -1.50
C ASP A 40 -4.60 -8.85 -2.82
N SER A 41 -5.45 -9.86 -3.00
CA SER A 41 -6.28 -10.00 -4.21
C SER A 41 -7.39 -8.96 -4.32
N MET A 42 -7.77 -8.34 -3.19
CA MET A 42 -8.86 -7.36 -3.12
C MET A 42 -8.36 -5.92 -3.16
N LEU A 43 -7.06 -5.70 -2.99
CA LEU A 43 -6.46 -4.37 -2.83
C LEU A 43 -5.50 -4.04 -3.97
N LEU A 44 -5.24 -2.74 -4.13
CA LEU A 44 -4.11 -2.30 -4.91
C LEU A 44 -2.86 -2.32 -4.02
N THR A 45 -1.89 -3.15 -4.35
CA THR A 45 -0.62 -3.24 -3.61
C THR A 45 0.48 -2.48 -4.35
N VAL A 46 1.12 -1.55 -3.66
CA VAL A 46 2.22 -0.75 -4.17
C VAL A 46 3.50 -1.17 -3.50
N THR A 47 4.46 -1.60 -4.31
CA THR A 47 5.80 -1.93 -3.84
C THR A 47 6.69 -0.70 -3.91
N VAL A 48 7.24 -0.30 -2.75
CA VAL A 48 8.23 0.76 -2.62
C VAL A 48 9.57 0.16 -2.22
N TRP A 49 10.62 0.51 -2.97
CA TRP A 49 11.97 -0.01 -2.76
C TRP A 49 12.84 0.96 -1.95
N ASN A 50 13.86 0.41 -1.27
CA ASN A 50 14.87 1.17 -0.51
C ASN A 50 14.29 1.94 0.68
N MET A 51 13.33 1.34 1.37
CA MET A 51 12.65 1.92 2.53
C MET A 51 12.51 0.89 3.64
N GLU A 52 12.70 1.33 4.87
CA GLU A 52 12.36 0.55 6.08
C GLU A 52 10.86 0.67 6.34
N SER A 53 10.23 -0.42 6.78
CA SER A 53 8.76 -0.46 6.96
C SER A 53 8.23 0.46 8.06
N ASP A 54 9.08 0.87 8.99
CA ASP A 54 8.80 1.78 10.11
C ASP A 54 9.28 3.22 9.86
N SER A 55 9.68 3.54 8.63
CA SER A 55 10.12 4.88 8.27
C SER A 55 9.00 5.91 8.46
N GLU A 56 9.31 7.00 9.18
CA GLU A 56 8.43 8.18 9.31
C GLU A 56 8.13 8.87 7.95
N LEU A 57 8.85 8.48 6.91
CA LEU A 57 8.66 8.94 5.54
C LEU A 57 7.56 8.18 4.79
N LEU A 58 6.89 7.22 5.42
CA LEU A 58 5.77 6.49 4.82
C LEU A 58 4.42 7.10 5.23
N PRO A 59 3.38 6.98 4.39
CA PRO A 59 2.03 7.36 4.80
C PRO A 59 1.58 6.49 5.97
N THR A 60 0.95 7.11 6.96
CA THR A 60 0.32 6.37 8.06
C THR A 60 -0.98 5.71 7.59
N SER A 61 -1.42 4.66 8.28
CA SER A 61 -2.70 4.01 7.96
C SER A 61 -3.85 5.04 8.02
N GLY A 62 -4.62 5.14 6.94
CA GLY A 62 -5.73 6.09 6.83
C GLY A 62 -5.42 7.39 6.09
N CYS A 63 -4.16 7.67 5.77
CA CYS A 63 -3.84 8.80 4.90
C CYS A 63 -4.42 8.61 3.50
N VAL A 64 -4.97 9.70 2.95
CA VAL A 64 -5.27 9.79 1.53
C VAL A 64 -3.96 10.00 0.78
N VAL A 65 -3.74 9.17 -0.24
CA VAL A 65 -2.51 9.13 -1.00
C VAL A 65 -2.81 9.42 -2.46
N ASP A 66 -2.21 10.49 -2.97
CA ASP A 66 -2.20 10.82 -4.38
C ASP A 66 -1.04 10.10 -5.07
N ASN A 67 -1.37 9.12 -5.92
CA ASN A 67 -0.38 8.47 -6.76
C ASN A 67 -0.18 9.27 -8.04
N ILE A 68 0.99 9.89 -8.18
CA ILE A 68 1.26 10.84 -9.27
C ILE A 68 1.75 10.11 -10.51
N GLU A 69 2.56 9.07 -10.32
CA GLU A 69 3.16 8.28 -11.40
C GLU A 69 3.46 6.86 -10.92
N TYR A 70 3.01 5.86 -11.67
CA TYR A 70 3.33 4.45 -11.40
C TYR A 70 3.96 3.76 -12.59
N SER A 71 4.69 2.68 -12.31
CA SER A 71 5.25 1.79 -13.32
C SER A 71 4.84 0.35 -13.05
N HIS A 72 4.88 -0.49 -14.08
CA HIS A 72 4.65 -1.93 -13.97
C HIS A 72 3.31 -2.26 -13.29
N LEU A 73 2.22 -1.57 -13.65
CA LEU A 73 0.88 -2.02 -13.27
C LEU A 73 0.62 -3.38 -13.94
N HIS A 74 0.48 -4.42 -13.13
CA HIS A 74 0.24 -5.76 -13.61
C HIS A 74 -0.59 -6.57 -12.60
N LEU A 75 -1.18 -7.64 -13.09
CA LEU A 75 -1.87 -8.61 -12.28
C LEU A 75 -0.88 -9.74 -11.93
N PHE A 76 -0.45 -9.81 -10.68
CA PHE A 76 0.42 -10.87 -10.19
C PHE A 76 -0.40 -12.15 -9.94
N ARG A 77 0.07 -13.28 -10.49
CA ARG A 77 -0.61 -14.60 -10.43
C ARG A 77 -2.09 -14.55 -10.85
N ASP A 78 -2.43 -13.66 -11.77
CA ASP A 78 -3.80 -13.43 -12.24
C ASP A 78 -4.80 -13.05 -11.13
N LYS A 79 -4.31 -12.59 -9.97
CA LYS A 79 -5.14 -12.27 -8.80
C LYS A 79 -4.83 -10.95 -8.11
N HIS A 80 -3.56 -10.57 -7.97
CA HIS A 80 -3.18 -9.42 -7.14
C HIS A 80 -2.83 -8.24 -8.03
N CYS A 81 -3.51 -7.12 -7.86
CA CYS A 81 -3.20 -5.90 -8.60
C CYS A 81 -1.98 -5.23 -7.96
N GLN A 82 -0.84 -5.25 -8.67
CA GLN A 82 0.41 -4.73 -8.14
C GLN A 82 1.02 -3.68 -9.06
N LEU A 83 1.58 -2.64 -8.47
CA LEU A 83 2.42 -1.67 -9.17
C LEU A 83 3.68 -1.38 -8.37
N THR A 84 4.68 -0.84 -9.04
CA THR A 84 5.93 -0.40 -8.41
C THR A 84 6.05 1.12 -8.51
N ALA A 85 6.36 1.75 -7.38
CA ALA A 85 6.57 3.19 -7.28
C ALA A 85 7.82 3.51 -6.46
N ARG A 86 8.43 4.65 -6.75
CA ARG A 86 9.42 5.28 -5.87
C ARG A 86 8.67 6.15 -4.86
N LEU A 87 9.25 6.35 -3.67
CA LEU A 87 8.66 7.22 -2.65
C LEU A 87 8.32 8.61 -3.21
N THR A 88 9.19 9.18 -4.03
CA THR A 88 9.00 10.51 -4.65
C THR A 88 7.79 10.60 -5.58
N GLN A 89 7.23 9.47 -6.00
CA GLN A 89 6.05 9.38 -6.89
C GLN A 89 4.74 9.23 -6.10
N ILE A 90 4.84 9.04 -4.79
CA ILE A 90 3.72 8.94 -3.86
C ILE A 90 3.68 10.25 -3.07
N ARG A 91 2.52 10.91 -3.04
CA ARG A 91 2.29 12.06 -2.14
C ARG A 91 1.10 11.75 -1.27
N TRP A 92 1.14 12.24 -0.04
CA TRP A 92 0.03 12.12 0.88
C TRP A 92 -0.07 13.39 1.71
N SER A 93 -1.30 13.76 2.02
CA SER A 93 -1.58 14.70 3.10
C SER A 93 -1.76 13.89 4.37
N ALA A 94 -0.97 14.21 5.40
CA ALA A 94 -1.41 13.93 6.75
C ALA A 94 -2.61 14.87 7.00
N ASP A 95 -3.84 14.37 6.81
CA ASP A 95 -4.99 15.12 7.28
C ASP A 95 -4.99 15.03 8.83
N PRO A 96 -5.23 16.15 9.54
CA PRO A 96 -5.08 16.25 10.99
C PRO A 96 -6.14 15.48 11.80
#